data_AF-A0A645H7L0-F1
#
_entry.id   AF-A0A645H7L0-F1
#
_cell.length_a   1.000
_cell.length_b   1.000
_cell.length_c   1.000
_cell.angle_alpha   90.00
_cell.angle_beta   90.00
_cell.angle_gamma   90.00
#
_symmetry.space_group_name_H-M   'P 1'
#
loop_
_entity.id
_entity.type
_entity.pdbx_description
1 polymer ?
#
loop_
_entity_poly.entity_id
_entity_poly.type
_entity_poly.pdbx_seq_one_letter_code
_entity_poly.pdbx_strand_id
1 'polypeptide(L)' 'MQSGIYYGFVGQVDEMVRRMKQELGEGTKVTSTGGLARFIYEESVEIQTVDPFLTLEGLLLIYERNN' A
#
# COMPACT_ATOMS: atom_id res chain seq x y z
N MET A 1 -13.09 -7.62 19.85
CA MET A 1 -11.63 -7.37 19.73
C MET A 1 -11.18 -7.28 18.27
N GLN A 2 -11.58 -8.22 17.40
CA GLN A 2 -11.12 -8.23 15.99
C GLN A 2 -11.43 -6.95 15.20
N SER A 3 -12.60 -6.33 15.40
CA SER A 3 -12.96 -5.08 14.74
C SER A 3 -12.03 -3.91 15.10
N GLY A 4 -11.58 -3.81 16.36
CA GLY A 4 -10.66 -2.76 16.79
C GLY A 4 -9.27 -2.89 16.18
N ILE A 5 -8.78 -4.14 16.01
CA ILE A 5 -7.52 -4.40 15.29
C ILE A 5 -7.69 -4.02 13.83
N TYR A 6 -8.79 -4.44 13.20
CA TYR A 6 -9.02 -4.18 11.78
C TYR A 6 -9.12 -2.68 11.46
N TYR A 7 -10.09 -1.98 12.05
CA TYR A 7 -10.29 -0.55 11.80
C TYR A 7 -9.13 0.30 12.35
N GLY A 8 -8.45 -0.17 13.41
CA GLY A 8 -7.23 0.46 13.90
C GLY A 8 -6.11 0.43 12.87
N PHE A 9 -5.90 -0.71 12.20
CA PHE A 9 -4.91 -0.81 11.11
C PHE A 9 -5.29 0.01 9.89
N VAL A 10 -6.55 -0.01 9.47
CA VAL A 10 -7.04 0.81 8.35
C VAL A 10 -6.79 2.29 8.63
N GLY A 11 -7.24 2.78 9.80
CA GLY A 11 -7.04 4.19 10.18
C GLY A 11 -5.57 4.57 10.35
N GLN A 12 -4.73 3.65 10.84
CA GLN A 12 -3.29 3.88 10.93
C GLN A 12 -2.66 4.06 9.55
N VAL A 13 -2.98 3.18 8.60
CA VAL A 13 -2.44 3.25 7.23
C VAL A 13 -2.88 4.54 6.55
N ASP A 14 -4.17 4.87 6.62
CA ASP A 14 -4.72 6.07 5.96
C ASP A 14 -4.08 7.35 6.53
N GLU A 15 -3.97 7.48 7.86
CA GLU A 15 -3.38 8.67 8.46
C GLU A 15 -1.89 8.83 8.10
N MET A 16 -1.15 7.71 8.01
CA MET A 16 0.24 7.74 7.57
C MET A 16 0.36 8.20 6.11
N VAL A 17 -0.42 7.60 5.21
CA VAL A 17 -0.40 7.95 3.79
C VAL A 17 -0.80 9.42 3.58
N ARG A 18 -1.83 9.89 4.28
CA ARG A 18 -2.28 11.29 4.23
C ARG A 18 -1.18 12.26 4.64
N ARG A 19 -0.44 11.97 5.71
CA ARG A 19 0.72 12.79 6.13
C ARG A 19 1.84 12.78 5.10
N MET A 20 2.15 11.62 4.53
CA MET A 20 3.16 11.53 3.46
C MET A 20 2.75 12.33 2.21
N LYS A 21 1.46 12.30 1.84
CA LYS A 21 0.91 13.09 0.74
C LYS A 21 1.00 14.60 0.97
N GLN A 22 0.88 15.08 2.21
CA GLN A 22 1.06 16.50 2.52
C GLN A 22 2.48 16.99 2.20
N GLU A 23 3.47 16.10 2.30
CA GLU A 23 4.87 16.41 2.00
C GLU A 23 5.21 16.19 0.51
N LEU A 24 4.69 15.11 -0.09
CA LEU A 24 5.00 14.69 -1.47
C LEU A 24 4.09 15.32 -2.54
N GLY A 25 2.91 15.80 -2.13
CA GLY A 25 1.87 16.39 -2.99
C GLY A 25 0.67 15.48 -3.21
N GLU A 26 -0.50 16.10 -3.41
CA GLU A 26 -1.82 15.43 -3.59
C GLU A 26 -1.85 14.44 -4.77
N GLY A 27 -0.96 14.59 -5.76
CA GLY A 27 -0.84 13.68 -6.90
C GLY A 27 -0.08 12.38 -6.62
N THR A 28 0.38 12.16 -5.39
CA THR A 28 1.17 10.97 -5.02
C THR A 28 0.32 9.71 -5.17
N LYS A 29 0.81 8.77 -6.00
CA LYS A 29 0.16 7.47 -6.20
C LYS A 29 0.42 6.54 -5.03
N VAL A 30 -0.62 5.81 -4.62
CA VAL A 30 -0.56 4.90 -3.46
C VAL A 30 -0.95 3.49 -3.92
N THR A 31 0.01 2.57 -3.85
CA THR A 31 -0.22 1.14 -4.13
C THR A 31 0.16 0.31 -2.90
N SER A 32 -0.49 -0.83 -2.71
CA SER A 32 -0.20 -1.77 -1.62
C SER A 32 0.09 -3.17 -2.15
N THR A 33 0.87 -3.95 -1.40
CA THR A 33 1.23 -5.34 -1.72
C THR A 33 1.32 -6.18 -0.45
N GLY A 34 1.42 -7.50 -0.60
CA GLY A 34 1.46 -8.46 0.51
C GLY A 34 0.11 -9.11 0.82
N GLY A 35 0.15 -10.21 1.57
CA GLY A 35 -1.01 -11.11 1.75
C GLY A 35 -2.23 -10.48 2.45
N LEU A 36 -2.04 -9.41 3.23
CA LEU A 36 -3.11 -8.69 3.92
C LEU A 36 -3.52 -7.39 3.23
N ALA A 37 -2.86 -7.00 2.14
CA ALA A 37 -3.09 -5.72 1.48
C ALA A 37 -4.53 -5.55 1.00
N ARG A 38 -5.11 -6.62 0.42
CA ARG A 38 -6.50 -6.60 -0.07
C ARG A 38 -7.50 -6.35 1.06
N PHE A 39 -7.23 -6.88 2.25
CA PHE A 39 -8.11 -6.73 3.40
C PHE A 39 -8.15 -5.28 3.92
N ILE A 40 -7.02 -4.58 3.86
CA ILE A 40 -6.94 -3.15 4.21
C ILE A 40 -7.50 -2.28 3.07
N TYR A 41 -7.21 -2.65 1.82
CA TYR A 41 -7.67 -1.92 0.62
C TYR A 41 -9.19 -1.74 0.55
N GLU A 42 -9.96 -2.75 0.97
CA GLU A 42 -11.43 -2.70 0.93
C GLU A 42 -12.03 -1.57 1.77
N GLU A 43 -11.35 -1.11 2.83
CA GLU A 43 -11.82 -0.06 3.74
C GLU A 43 -10.97 1.22 3.73
N SER A 44 -9.77 1.17 3.15
CA SER A 44 -8.86 2.31 3.05
C SER A 44 -9.37 3.35 2.04
N VAL A 45 -9.30 4.63 2.39
CA VAL A 45 -9.61 5.74 1.46
C VAL A 45 -8.37 6.25 0.72
N GLU A 46 -7.17 5.88 1.17
CA GLU A 46 -5.92 6.38 0.62
C GLU A 46 -5.28 5.46 -0.42
N ILE A 47 -5.47 4.13 -0.31
CA ILE A 47 -4.89 3.15 -1.24
C ILE A 47 -5.67 3.13 -2.55
N GLN A 48 -4.97 3.25 -3.68
CA GLN A 48 -5.59 3.30 -5.00
C GLN A 48 -5.59 1.94 -5.70
N THR A 49 -4.52 1.15 -5.52
CA THR A 49 -4.35 -0.15 -6.17
C THR A 49 -3.70 -1.17 -5.24
N VAL A 50 -4.01 -2.45 -5.49
CA VAL A 50 -3.30 -3.59 -4.88
C VAL A 50 -2.54 -4.32 -5.97
N ASP A 51 -1.23 -4.45 -5.79
CA ASP A 51 -0.35 -5.20 -6.68
C ASP A 51 0.29 -6.38 -5.92
N PRO A 52 -0.21 -7.62 -6.09
CA PRO A 52 0.33 -8.78 -5.39
C PRO A 52 1.71 -9.23 -5.89
N PHE A 53 2.17 -8.75 -7.05
CA PHE A 53 3.42 -9.19 -7.67
C PHE A 53 4.51 -8.12 -7.67
N LEU A 54 4.24 -6.92 -7.12
CA LEU A 54 5.17 -5.79 -7.03
C LEU A 54 6.62 -6.18 -6.71
N THR A 55 6.82 -7.03 -5.70
CA THR A 55 8.16 -7.50 -5.32
C THR A 55 8.80 -8.41 -6.38
N LEU A 56 8.03 -9.33 -6.97
CA LEU A 56 8.52 -10.25 -8.00
C LEU A 56 8.84 -9.51 -9.29
N GLU A 57 8.02 -8.54 -9.69
CA GLU A 57 8.30 -7.66 -10.83
C GLU A 57 9.59 -6.86 -10.60
N GLY A 58 9.78 -6.32 -9.40
CA GLY A 58 11.04 -5.66 -9.04
C GLY A 58 12.26 -6.57 -9.15
N LEU A 59 12.15 -7.82 -8.70
CA LEU A 59 13.24 -8.80 -8.81
C LEU A 59 13.53 -9.16 -10.27
N LEU A 60 12.51 -9.30 -11.12
CA LEU A 60 12.66 -9.55 -12.55
C LEU A 60 13.41 -8.40 -13.23
N LEU A 61 13.03 -7.14 -12.95
CA LEU A 61 13.71 -5.96 -13.50
C LEU A 61 15.18 -5.88 -13.08
N ILE A 62 15.49 -6.25 -11.83
CA ILE A 62 16.87 -6.32 -11.34
C ILE A 62 17.65 -7.40 -12.08
N TYR A 63 17.06 -8.58 -12.31
CA TYR A 63 17.69 -9.65 -13.08
C TYR A 63 17.97 -9.21 -14.52
N GLU A 64 16.97 -8.65 -15.22
CA GLU A 64 17.11 -8.17 -16.61
C GLU A 64 18.18 -7.08 -16.76
N ARG A 65 18.37 -6.22 -15.75
CA ARG A 65 19.38 -5.17 -15.78
C ARG A 65 20.82 -5.67 -15.58
N ASN A 66 20.99 -6.84 -14.98
CA ASN A 66 22.30 -7.40 -14.62
C ASN A 66 22.73 -8.56 -15.54
N ASN A 67 21.96 -8.88 -16.57
CA ASN A 67 22.34 -9.77 -17.67
C ASN A 67 22.63 -8.94 -18.93
#